data_AF-A0A1C4YWD5-F1
#
_entry.id   AF-A0A1C4YWD5-F1
#
_cell.length_a   1.000
_cell.length_b   1.000
_cell.length_c   1.000
_cell.angle_alpha   90.00
_cell.angle_beta   90.00
_cell.angle_gamma   90.00
#
_symmetry.space_group_name_H-M   'P 1'
#
loop_
_entity.id
_entity.type
_entity.pdbx_description
1 polymer ?
#
loop_
_entity_poly.entity_id
_entity_poly.type
_entity_poly.pdbx_seq_one_letter_code
_entity_poly.pdbx_strand_id
1 'polypeptide(L)' 'MATPIRHVFANSGFAGRLVDWARDILRTTLEIVRKPADQQGFVVHRR' A
#
# COMPACT_ATOMS: atom_id res chain seq x y z
N MET A 1 -8.81 20.86 9.48
CA MET A 1 -7.70 20.64 8.53
C MET A 1 -7.18 19.23 8.74
N ALA A 2 -6.88 18.48 7.67
CA ALA A 2 -6.34 17.12 7.79
C ALA A 2 -4.80 17.14 7.79
N THR A 3 -4.18 16.22 8.53
CA THR A 3 -2.73 16.04 8.52
C THR A 3 -2.28 15.42 7.20
N PRO A 4 -1.23 15.92 6.53
CA PRO A 4 -0.73 15.35 5.27
C PRO A 4 -0.18 13.93 5.47
N ILE A 5 -0.56 13.01 4.58
CA ILE A 5 -0.01 11.65 4.53
C ILE A 5 1.20 11.64 3.59
N ARG A 6 2.38 11.25 4.09
CA ARG A 6 3.61 11.18 3.28
C ARG A 6 3.80 9.84 2.55
N HIS A 7 3.41 8.74 3.19
CA HIS A 7 3.64 7.39 2.68
C HIS A 7 2.47 6.47 3.01
N VAL A 8 2.09 5.64 2.03
CA VAL A 8 1.04 4.63 2.16
C VAL A 8 1.56 3.31 1.62
N PHE A 9 1.38 2.24 2.39
CA PHE A 9 1.61 0.87 1.93
C PHE A 9 0.28 0.23 1.56
N ALA A 10 0.21 -0.40 0.39
CA ALA A 10 -0.98 -1.12 -0.07
C ALA A 10 -0.59 -2.48 -0.63
N ASN A 11 -1.50 -3.47 -0.56
CA ASN A 11 -1.23 -4.78 -1.15
C ASN A 11 -1.33 -4.73 -2.69
N SER A 12 -0.80 -5.75 -3.37
CA SER A 12 -0.79 -5.84 -4.83
C SER A 12 -2.16 -5.86 -5.51
N GLY A 13 -3.23 -6.22 -4.80
CA GLY A 13 -4.61 -6.15 -5.31
C GLY A 13 -5.10 -4.72 -5.54
N PHE A 14 -4.41 -3.72 -4.99
CA PHE A 14 -4.68 -2.30 -5.21
C PHE A 14 -3.77 -1.66 -6.27
N ALA A 15 -2.97 -2.44 -7.00
CA ALA A 15 -2.23 -1.91 -8.14
C ALA A 15 -3.18 -1.36 -9.22
N GLY A 16 -2.69 -0.41 -10.03
CA GLY A 16 -3.47 0.23 -11.10
C GLY A 16 -4.19 1.49 -10.60
N ARG A 17 -5.54 1.49 -10.64
CA ARG A 17 -6.34 2.72 -10.44
C ARG A 17 -6.02 3.50 -9.17
N LEU A 18 -5.74 2.82 -8.05
CA LEU A 18 -5.38 3.51 -6.81
C LEU A 18 -4.02 4.21 -6.92
N VAL A 19 -3.05 3.58 -7.58
CA VAL A 19 -1.72 4.15 -7.81
C VAL A 19 -1.84 5.41 -8.66
N ASP A 20 -2.59 5.33 -9.77
CA ASP A 20 -2.80 6.47 -10.67
C ASP A 20 -3.50 7.62 -9.94
N TRP A 21 -4.58 7.31 -9.21
CA TRP A 21 -5.29 8.31 -8.43
C TRP A 21 -4.43 8.96 -7.33
N ALA A 22 -3.63 8.16 -6.61
CA ALA A 22 -2.74 8.69 -5.57
C ALA A 22 -1.67 9.61 -6.13
N ARG A 23 -1.15 9.31 -7.33
CA ARG A 23 -0.22 10.15 -8.06
C ARG A 23 -0.86 11.47 -8.49
N ASP A 24 -2.02 11.40 -9.13
CA ASP A 24 -2.60 12.55 -9.82
C ASP A 24 -3.36 13.50 -8.88
N ILE A 25 -4.05 12.94 -7.88
CA ILE A 25 -4.93 13.69 -6.97
C ILE A 25 -4.24 14.01 -5.66
N LEU A 26 -3.69 12.98 -4.99
CA LEU A 26 -3.09 13.16 -3.66
C LEU A 26 -1.66 13.67 -3.71
N ARG A 27 -0.95 13.49 -4.83
CA ARG A 27 0.47 13.78 -4.98
C ARG A 27 1.31 13.14 -3.85
N THR A 28 0.96 11.91 -3.48
CA THR A 28 1.63 11.14 -2.43
C THR A 28 2.31 9.90 -3.01
N THR A 29 3.26 9.34 -2.26
CA THR A 29 3.93 8.09 -2.65
C THR A 29 3.16 6.90 -2.08
N LEU A 30 2.72 6.01 -2.96
CA LEU A 30 2.06 4.76 -2.61
C LEU A 30 2.97 3.58 -2.96
N GLU A 31 3.36 2.81 -1.96
CA GLU A 31 4.21 1.63 -2.11
C GLU A 31 3.32 0.38 -2.16
N ILE A 32 3.36 -0.33 -3.29
CA ILE A 32 2.69 -1.61 -3.44
C ILE A 32 3.56 -2.71 -2.88
N VAL A 33 3.18 -3.23 -1.71
CA VAL A 33 3.86 -4.33 -1.03
C VAL A 33 3.29 -5.65 -1.51
N ARG A 34 4.17 -6.53 -2.00
CA ARG A 34 3.83 -7.92 -2.29
C ARG A 34 4.16 -8.80 -1.10
N LYS A 35 3.33 -9.82 -0.86
CA LYS A 35 3.73 -10.92 0.01
C LYS A 35 4.90 -11.67 -0.65
N PRO A 36 5.84 -12.23 0.13
CA PRO A 36 6.79 -13.22 -0.36
C PRO A 36 6.08 -14.33 -1.15
N ALA A 37 6.69 -14.76 -2.26
CA ALA A 37 6.05 -15.69 -3.21
C ALA A 37 5.72 -17.05 -2.58
N ASP A 38 6.44 -17.44 -1.53
CA ASP A 38 6.31 -18.67 -0.77
C ASP A 38 5.38 -18.54 0.46
N GLN A 39 4.90 -17.33 0.78
CA GLN A 39 4.03 -17.13 1.93
C GLN A 39 2.61 -17.66 1.67
N GLN A 40 2.26 -18.78 2.30
CA GLN A 40 0.88 -19.27 2.39
C GLN A 40 0.21 -18.78 3.68
N GLY A 41 -1.03 -18.29 3.57
CA GLY A 41 -1.81 -17.82 4.71
C GLY A 41 -1.32 -16.49 5.32
N PHE A 42 -1.48 -16.35 6.63
CA PHE A 42 -1.07 -15.16 7.40
C PHE A 42 -0.18 -15.60 8.56
N VAL A 43 0.87 -14.83 8.84
CA VAL A 43 1.74 -15.04 10.00
C VAL A 43 1.25 -14.14 11.14
N VAL A 44 0.97 -14.74 12.29
CA VAL A 44 0.66 -13.99 13.51
C VAL A 44 1.97 -13.79 14.28
N HIS A 45 2.44 -12.55 14.35
CA HIS A 45 3.57 -12.21 15.21
C HIS A 45 3.11 -12.25 16.67
N ARG A 46 3.85 -13.00 17.50
CA ARG A 46 3.64 -12.98 18.96
C ARG A 46 4.05 -11.60 19.48
N ARG A 47 3.34 -11.15 20.51
CA ARG A 47 3.52 -9.84 21.14
C ARG A 47 4.87 -9.74 21.85
#